data_AF-A0A645J1T5-F1
#
_entry.id   AF-A0A645J1T5-F1
#
_cell.length_a   1.000
_cell.length_b   1.000
_cell.length_c   1.000
_cell.angle_alpha   90.00
_cell.angle_beta   90.00
_cell.angle_gamma   90.00
#
_symmetry.space_group_name_H-M   'P 1'
#
loop_
_entity.id
_entity.type
_entity.pdbx_description
1 polymer ?
#
loop_
_entity_poly.entity_id
_entity_poly.type
_entity_poly.pdbx_seq_one_letter_code
_entity_poly.pdbx_strand_id
1 'polypeptide(L)' 'MLEKRIAHGGNPVLRWMMDNIYVKTDPAGNIKPDKEKSTEKIDGAVALIMALDRAIRNQGNCGSVYDERGILVL' A
#
# COMPACT_ATOMS: atom_id res chain seq x y z
N MET A 1 -10.11 -3.55 -3.78
CA MET A 1 -9.81 -4.45 -2.64
C MET A 1 -10.56 -5.79 -2.69
N LEU A 2 -11.41 -6.05 -3.70
CA LEU A 2 -12.34 -7.20 -3.74
C LEU A 2 -11.65 -8.58 -3.81
N GLU A 3 -10.42 -8.66 -4.33
CA GLU A 3 -9.67 -9.91 -4.48
C GLU A 3 -9.01 -10.43 -3.19
N LYS A 4 -9.13 -9.72 -2.05
CA LYS A 4 -8.51 -10.06 -0.74
C LYS A 4 -7.00 -10.32 -0.75
N ARG A 5 -6.30 -9.87 -1.80
CA ARG A 5 -4.83 -10.02 -1.93
C ARG A 5 -4.01 -9.12 -0.99
N ILE A 6 -4.65 -8.16 -0.33
CA ILE A 6 -4.02 -7.26 0.64
C ILE A 6 -4.73 -7.41 1.98
N ALA A 7 -3.99 -7.82 3.01
CA ALA A 7 -4.47 -7.90 4.39
C ALA A 7 -4.46 -6.50 5.04
N HIS A 8 -5.43 -5.65 4.68
CA HIS A 8 -5.53 -4.27 5.19
C HIS A 8 -6.42 -4.13 6.45
N GLY A 9 -6.85 -5.25 7.04
CA GLY A 9 -7.62 -5.28 8.29
C GLY A 9 -9.03 -4.70 8.22
N GLY A 10 -9.56 -4.43 7.02
CA GLY A 10 -10.89 -3.83 6.87
C GLY A 10 -10.94 -2.34 7.26
N ASN A 11 -9.81 -1.63 7.33
CA ASN A 11 -9.76 -0.22 7.71
C ASN A 11 -10.74 0.63 6.88
N PRO A 12 -11.80 1.20 7.49
CA PRO A 12 -12.86 1.92 6.78
C PRO A 12 -12.38 3.23 6.16
N VAL A 13 -11.39 3.89 6.77
CA VAL A 13 -10.79 5.12 6.25
C VAL A 13 -9.99 4.81 5.00
N LEU A 14 -9.18 3.75 5.02
CA LEU A 14 -8.43 3.33 3.83
C LEU A 14 -9.37 2.92 2.68
N ARG A 15 -10.50 2.27 2.99
CA ARG A 15 -11.52 1.94 1.99
C ARG A 15 -12.10 3.20 1.36
N TRP A 16 -12.52 4.16 2.18
CA TRP A 16 -13.02 5.45 1.69
C TRP A 16 -11.98 6.20 0.85
N MET A 17 -10.71 6.23 1.27
CA MET A 17 -9.62 6.85 0.50
C MET A 17 -9.40 6.16 -0.86
N MET A 18 -9.63 4.85 -0.96
CA MET A 18 -9.58 4.11 -2.22
C MET A 18 -10.76 4.42 -3.13
N ASP A 19 -11.93 4.75 -2.58
CA ASP A 19 -13.10 5.16 -3.37
C ASP A 19 -12.93 6.58 -3.94
N ASN A 20 -12.11 7.42 -3.30
CA ASN A 20 -11.85 8.81 -3.73
C ASN A 20 -10.69 8.96 -4.73
N ILE A 21 -9.93 7.90 -5.00
CA ILE A 21 -8.67 8.00 -5.74
C ILE A 21 -8.90 8.23 -7.24
N TYR A 22 -8.31 9.30 -7.78
CA TYR A 22 -8.21 9.51 -9.22
C TYR A 22 -6.85 9.03 -9.73
N VAL A 23 -6.85 8.32 -10.85
CA VAL A 23 -5.63 7.81 -11.49
C VAL A 23 -5.41 8.52 -12.82
N LYS A 24 -4.20 9.03 -13.02
CA LYS A 24 -3.77 9.67 -14.27
C LYS A 24 -2.68 8.84 -14.93
N THR A 25 -2.84 8.63 -16.23
CA THR A 25 -1.81 8.08 -17.09
C THR A 25 -1.10 9.23 -17.80
N ASP A 26 0.23 9.24 -17.76
CA ASP A 26 1.03 10.21 -18.52
C ASP A 26 1.32 9.73 -19.96
N PRO A 27 1.82 10.60 -20.86
CA PRO A 27 2.15 10.21 -22.22
C PRO A 27 3.25 9.14 -22.35
N ALA A 28 4.06 8.95 -21.31
CA ALA A 28 5.07 7.90 -21.25
C ALA A 28 4.49 6.55 -20.79
N GLY A 29 3.19 6.50 -20.49
CA GLY A 29 2.48 5.30 -20.05
C GLY A 29 2.55 5.04 -18.55
N ASN A 30 3.13 5.95 -17.75
CA ASN A 30 3.17 5.77 -16.30
C ASN A 30 1.79 6.06 -15.71
N ILE A 31 1.36 5.18 -14.80
CA ILE A 31 0.11 5.30 -14.07
C ILE A 31 0.44 5.83 -12.67
N LYS A 32 -0.17 6.95 -12.28
CA LYS A 32 0.02 7.55 -10.95
C LYS A 32 -1.29 8.06 -10.34
N PRO A 33 -1.44 7.99 -9.01
CA PRO A 33 -2.52 8.69 -8.34
C PRO A 33 -2.36 10.20 -8.51
N ASP A 34 -3.48 10.88 -8.76
CA ASP A 34 -3.57 12.32 -8.98
C ASP A 34 -4.30 12.96 -7.81
N LYS A 35 -3.54 13.60 -6.91
CA LYS A 35 -4.09 14.22 -5.70
C LYS A 35 -4.95 15.46 -6.00
N GLU A 36 -4.66 16.17 -7.08
CA GLU A 36 -5.39 17.39 -7.44
C GLU A 36 -6.77 17.08 -8.02
N LYS A 37 -6.90 15.94 -8.72
CA LYS A 37 -8.17 15.48 -9.28
C LYS A 37 -8.97 14.55 -8.38
N SER A 38 -8.36 14.02 -7.32
CA SER A 38 -9.07 13.19 -6.35
C SER A 38 -10.05 14.04 -5.55
N THR A 39 -11.25 13.52 -5.31
CA THR A 39 -12.34 14.28 -4.68
C THR A 39 -12.03 14.65 -3.22
N GLU A 40 -11.25 13.81 -2.55
CA GLU A 40 -10.99 13.88 -1.11
C GLU A 40 -9.59 13.33 -0.77
N LYS A 41 -9.32 13.05 0.51
CA LYS A 41 -8.03 12.50 0.98
C LYS A 41 -7.73 11.13 0.35
N ILE A 42 -6.47 10.95 -0.02
CA ILE A 42 -5.94 9.71 -0.63
C ILE A 42 -4.59 9.26 -0.02
N ASP A 43 -4.11 9.94 1.03
CA ASP A 43 -2.75 9.74 1.55
C ASP A 43 -2.50 8.29 2.00
N GLY A 44 -3.52 7.62 2.57
CA GLY A 44 -3.44 6.20 2.94
C GLY A 44 -3.34 5.26 1.74
N ALA A 45 -3.99 5.59 0.62
CA ALA A 45 -3.90 4.80 -0.60
C ALA A 45 -2.52 4.95 -1.26
N VAL A 46 -1.99 6.17 -1.30
CA VAL A 46 -0.63 6.44 -1.81
C VAL A 46 0.42 5.75 -0.92
N ALA A 47 0.28 5.83 0.40
CA ALA A 47 1.15 5.13 1.34
C ALA A 47 1.15 3.61 1.12
N LEU A 48 -0.01 3.00 0.87
CA LEU A 48 -0.12 1.58 0.57
C LEU A 48 0.61 1.22 -0.74
N ILE A 49 0.46 2.03 -1.80
CA ILE A 49 1.16 1.81 -3.08
C ILE A 49 2.68 1.83 -2.88
N MET A 50 3.20 2.84 -2.14
CA MET A 50 4.64 2.94 -1.85
C MET A 50 5.14 1.77 -0.99
N ALA A 51 4.36 1.37 0.03
CA ALA A 51 4.72 0.24 0.88
C ALA A 51 4.78 -1.06 0.07
N LEU A 52 3.83 -1.27 -0.85
CA LEU A 52 3.82 -2.43 -1.74
C LEU A 52 5.02 -2.43 -2.70
N ASP A 53 5.35 -1.29 -3.32
CA ASP A 53 6.55 -1.17 -4.17
C ASP A 53 7.82 -1.54 -3.39
N ARG A 54 7.96 -1.02 -2.16
CA ARG A 54 9.08 -1.37 -1.29
C ARG A 54 9.11 -2.86 -0.94
N ALA A 55 7.97 -3.46 -0.62
CA ALA A 55 7.89 -4.89 -0.32
C ALA A 55 8.28 -5.75 -1.53
N ILE A 56 7.88 -5.37 -2.74
CA ILE A 56 8.22 -6.08 -3.98
C ILE A 56 9.72 -5.97 -4.28
N ARG A 57 10.32 -4.79 -4.11
CA ARG A 57 11.74 -4.56 -4.43
C ARG A 57 12.69 -5.04 -3.35
N ASN A 58 12.24 -5.10 -2.10
CA ASN A 58 13.08 -5.42 -0.93
C ASN A 58 12.89 -6.86 -0.45
N GLN A 59 12.98 -7.83 -1.34
CA GLN A 59 12.90 -9.27 -1.03
C GLN A 59 14.18 -9.83 -0.35
N GLY A 60 15.09 -8.95 0.10
CA GLY A 60 16.43 -9.33 0.57
C GLY A 60 16.50 -9.92 1.98
N ASN A 61 15.37 -10.10 2.68
CA ASN A 61 15.35 -10.80 3.95
C ASN A 61 13.95 -11.40 4.19
N CYS A 62 13.76 -12.65 3.77
CA CYS A 62 12.46 -13.32 3.75
C CYS A 62 12.11 -13.99 5.10
N GLY A 63 12.99 -13.91 6.08
CA GLY A 63 12.77 -14.47 7.42
C GLY A 63 12.33 -13.40 8.41
N SER A 64 11.42 -13.77 9.29
CA SER A 64 11.20 -13.00 10.51
C SER A 64 12.47 -13.10 11.37
N VAL A 65 12.90 -12.00 11.99
CA VAL A 65 14.01 -12.02 12.96
C VAL A 65 13.71 -13.01 14.11
N TYR A 66 12.42 -13.25 14.39
CA TYR A 66 11.99 -14.23 15.38
C TYR A 66 12.16 -15.68 14.94
N ASP A 67 12.32 -15.97 13.64
CA ASP A 67 12.56 -17.32 13.14
C ASP A 67 13.95 -17.83 13.57
N GLU A 68 14.93 -16.93 13.66
CA GLU A 68 16.29 -17.25 14.14
C GLU A 68 16.46 -16.99 15.63
N ARG A 69 15.98 -15.84 16.11
CA ARG A 69 16.26 -15.36 17.49
C ARG A 69 15.26 -15.89 18.52
N GLY A 70 14.10 -16.39 18.09
CA GLY A 70 12.97 -16.67 18.98
C GLY A 70 12.34 -15.40 19.58
N ILE A 71 11.27 -15.58 20.35
CA ILE A 71 10.63 -14.49 21.11
C ILE A 71 11.51 -14.16 22.31
N LEU A 72 11.97 -12.91 22.41
CA LEU A 72 12.61 -12.41 23.63
C LEU A 72 11.52 -12.08 24.65
N VAL A 73 11.54 -12.79 25.77
CA VAL A 73 10.74 -12.48 26.96
C VAL A 73 11.67 -11.80 27.96
N LEU A 74 11.32 -10.58 28.37
CA LEU A 74 12.00 -9.79 29.39
C LEU A 74 11.37 -10.00 30.77
#